data_AF-A0A315FRY0-F1
#
_entry.id   AF-A0A315FRY0-F1
#
_cell.length_a   1.000
_cell.length_b   1.000
_cell.length_c   1.000
_cell.angle_alpha   90.00
_cell.angle_beta   90.00
_cell.angle_gamma   90.00
#
_symmetry.space_group_name_H-M   'P 1'
#
loop_
_entity.id
_entity.type
_entity.pdbx_description
1 polymer ?
#
loop_
_entity_poly.entity_id
_entity_poly.type
_entity_poly.pdbx_seq_one_letter_code
_entity_poly.pdbx_strand_id
1 'polypeptide(L)' 'PDGFIWTDADNNDIPMTSGELINLSDAIDQAMFTKGLQIHMRQRQMKEELEKLTDAQAVMDYVVGWPE' A
#
# COMPACT_ATOMS: atom_id res chain seq x y z
N PRO A 1 -13.18 -1.12 -23.72
CA PRO A 1 -14.39 -0.99 -24.56
C PRO A 1 -14.28 0.28 -25.40
N ASP A 2 -14.84 0.32 -26.60
CA ASP A 2 -14.83 1.55 -27.39
C ASP A 2 -15.54 2.68 -26.62
N GLY A 3 -14.86 3.83 -26.51
CA GLY A 3 -15.35 4.98 -25.74
C GLY A 3 -15.22 4.86 -24.22
N PHE A 4 -14.46 3.89 -23.69
CA PHE A 4 -14.17 3.83 -22.25
C PHE A 4 -13.21 4.96 -21.84
N ILE A 5 -13.52 5.57 -20.69
CA ILE A 5 -12.75 6.64 -20.07
C ILE A 5 -12.41 6.18 -18.65
N TRP A 6 -11.13 6.25 -18.30
CA TRP A 6 -10.67 6.09 -16.92
C TRP A 6 -10.44 7.47 -16.32
N THR A 7 -11.05 7.74 -15.17
CA THR A 7 -10.82 8.97 -14.42
C THR A 7 -9.70 8.72 -13.42
N ASP A 8 -8.62 9.49 -13.52
CA ASP A 8 -7.46 9.35 -12.66
C ASP A 8 -7.69 9.90 -11.23
N ALA A 9 -6.68 9.78 -10.37
CA ALA A 9 -6.76 10.23 -8.97
C ALA A 9 -6.95 11.76 -8.82
N ASP A 10 -6.60 12.53 -9.86
CA ASP A 10 -6.74 13.98 -9.90
C ASP A 10 -8.03 14.42 -10.62
N ASN A 11 -8.91 13.45 -10.97
CA ASN A 11 -10.15 13.63 -11.71
C ASN A 11 -9.98 14.03 -13.19
N ASN A 12 -8.89 13.63 -13.84
CA ASN A 12 -8.74 13.79 -15.28
C ASN A 12 -9.30 12.56 -16.02
N ASP A 13 -10.11 12.81 -17.04
CA ASP A 13 -10.68 11.78 -17.90
C ASP A 13 -9.69 11.36 -18.99
N ILE A 14 -9.20 10.14 -18.90
CA ILE A 14 -8.22 9.55 -19.82
C ILE A 14 -8.94 8.53 -20.72
N PRO A 15 -9.05 8.78 -22.04
CA PRO A 15 -9.51 7.78 -22.99
C PRO A 15 -8.54 6.60 -23.01
N MET A 16 -9.04 5.36 -22.88
CA MET A 16 -8.19 4.18 -22.84
C MET A 16 -8.66 3.10 -23.81
N THR A 17 -7.69 2.48 -24.48
CA THR A 17 -7.90 1.25 -25.25
C THR A 17 -8.02 0.03 -24.33
N SER A 18 -8.57 -1.07 -24.85
CA SER A 18 -8.64 -2.32 -24.09
C SER A 18 -7.26 -2.85 -23.66
N GLY A 19 -6.21 -2.63 -24.46
CA GLY A 19 -4.84 -3.04 -24.11
C GLY A 19 -4.24 -2.21 -22.97
N GLU A 20 -4.48 -0.89 -22.97
CA GLU A 20 -4.03 -0.01 -21.89
C GLU A 20 -4.76 -0.29 -20.58
N LEU A 21 -6.04 -0.67 -20.62
CA LEU A 21 -6.79 -1.08 -19.44
C LEU A 21 -6.25 -2.37 -18.81
N ILE A 22 -5.82 -3.34 -19.62
CA ILE A 22 -5.18 -4.56 -19.12
C ILE A 22 -3.85 -4.22 -18.44
N ASN A 23 -3.00 -3.43 -19.09
CA ASN A 23 -1.72 -3.00 -18.51
C ASN A 23 -1.92 -2.21 -17.20
N LEU A 24 -2.96 -1.35 -17.13
CA LEU A 24 -3.31 -0.64 -15.91
C LEU A 24 -3.76 -1.60 -14.80
N SER A 25 -4.58 -2.60 -15.13
CA SER A 25 -4.98 -3.64 -14.17
C SER A 25 -3.77 -4.38 -13.60
N ASP A 26 -2.85 -4.82 -14.46
CA ASP A 26 -1.62 -5.52 -14.05
C ASP A 26 -0.76 -4.63 -13.13
N ALA A 27 -0.63 -3.33 -13.45
CA ALA A 27 0.09 -2.37 -12.64
C ALA A 27 -0.57 -2.15 -11.25
N ILE A 28 -1.90 -2.07 -11.21
CA ILE A 28 -2.67 -1.97 -9.97
C ILE A 28 -2.47 -3.22 -9.11
N ASP A 29 -2.56 -4.41 -9.69
CA ASP A 29 -2.33 -5.69 -8.99
C ASP A 29 -0.92 -5.77 -8.40
N GLN A 30 0.10 -5.40 -9.19
CA GLN A 30 1.48 -5.35 -8.71
C GLN A 30 1.67 -4.32 -7.58
N ALA A 31 1.06 -3.14 -7.69
CA ALA A 31 1.13 -2.10 -6.67
C ALA A 31 0.45 -2.55 -5.37
N MET A 32 -0.74 -3.15 -5.45
CA MET A 32 -1.45 -3.71 -4.31
C MET A 32 -0.65 -4.82 -3.63
N PHE A 33 -0.10 -5.76 -4.41
CA PHE A 33 0.75 -6.82 -3.87
C PHE A 33 1.98 -6.26 -3.15
N THR A 34 2.68 -5.33 -3.78
CA THR A 34 3.89 -4.70 -3.22
C THR A 34 3.57 -3.96 -1.92
N LYS A 35 2.48 -3.18 -1.89
CA LYS A 35 2.05 -2.48 -0.67
C LYS A 35 1.61 -3.46 0.41
N GLY A 36 0.89 -4.52 0.06
CA GLY A 36 0.52 -5.59 0.97
C GLY A 36 1.73 -6.25 1.62
N LEU A 37 2.78 -6.54 0.83
CA LEU A 37 4.03 -7.10 1.34
C LEU A 37 4.76 -6.13 2.29
N GLN A 38 4.84 -4.84 1.93
CA GLN A 38 5.42 -3.81 2.81
C GLN A 38 4.68 -3.77 4.15
N ILE A 39 3.36 -3.73 4.13
CA ILE A 39 2.51 -3.73 5.35
C ILE A 39 2.78 -4.99 6.17
N HIS A 40 2.80 -6.16 5.53
CA HIS A 40 3.06 -7.43 6.21
C HIS A 40 4.43 -7.44 6.90
N MET A 41 5.47 -7.00 6.20
CA MET A 41 6.82 -6.92 6.75
C MET A 41 6.89 -5.97 7.94
N ARG A 42 6.29 -4.78 7.83
CA ARG A 42 6.26 -3.82 8.94
C ARG A 42 5.51 -4.38 10.13
N GLN A 43 4.34 -4.98 9.93
CA GLN A 43 3.57 -5.62 11.00
C GLN A 43 4.35 -6.74 11.69
N ARG A 44 5.14 -7.52 10.94
CA ARG A 44 6.02 -8.55 11.52
C ARG A 44 7.12 -7.92 12.38
N GLN A 45 7.80 -6.92 11.86
CA GLN A 45 8.82 -6.17 12.60
C GLN A 45 8.24 -5.56 13.89
N MET A 46 7.05 -4.95 13.81
CA MET A 46 6.35 -4.39 14.98
C MET A 46 6.11 -5.45 16.05
N LYS A 47 5.68 -6.66 15.67
CA LYS A 47 5.48 -7.74 16.64
C LYS A 47 6.76 -8.09 17.38
N GLU A 48 7.87 -8.21 16.65
CA GLU A 48 9.19 -8.49 17.22
C GLU A 48 9.72 -7.35 18.11
N GLU A 49 9.39 -6.09 17.78
CA GLU A 49 9.69 -4.92 18.61
C GLU A 49 8.87 -4.94 19.92
N LEU A 50 7.56 -5.19 19.80
CA LEU A 50 6.65 -5.27 20.95
C LEU A 50 7.03 -6.38 21.93
N GLU A 51 7.50 -7.52 21.44
CA GLU A 51 7.99 -8.63 22.29
C GLU A 51 9.19 -8.25 23.17
N LYS A 52 9.93 -7.18 22.82
CA LYS A 52 11.11 -6.72 23.55
C LYS A 52 10.80 -5.61 24.56
N LEU A 53 9.57 -5.11 24.63
CA LEU A 53 9.18 -4.06 25.55
C LEU A 53 8.92 -4.66 26.94
N THR A 54 9.78 -4.34 27.90
CA THR A 54 9.78 -4.97 29.23
C THR A 54 9.29 -4.05 30.36
N ASP A 55 9.07 -2.77 30.09
CA ASP A 55 8.65 -1.79 31.09
C ASP A 55 7.63 -0.78 30.53
N ALA A 56 6.95 -0.09 31.43
CA ALA A 56 5.87 0.82 31.09
C ALA A 56 6.34 2.02 30.27
N GLN A 57 7.56 2.53 30.49
CA GLN A 57 8.06 3.67 29.74
C GLN A 57 8.37 3.28 28.30
N ALA A 58 9.00 2.12 28.09
CA ALA A 58 9.26 1.58 26.76
C ALA A 58 7.97 1.35 25.94
N VAL A 59 6.87 0.98 26.60
CA VAL A 59 5.54 0.89 25.95
C VAL A 59 5.01 2.27 25.56
N MET A 60 5.13 3.26 26.44
CA MET A 60 4.66 4.63 26.18
C MET A 60 5.46 5.33 25.08
N ASP A 61 6.74 4.99 24.94
CA ASP A 61 7.66 5.60 23.96
C ASP A 61 7.59 4.93 22.58
N TYR A 62 6.88 3.79 22.44
CA TYR A 62 6.82 3.06 21.17
C TYR A 62 5.96 3.78 20.12
N VAL A 63 6.57 4.14 18.99
CA VAL A 63 5.88 4.78 17.87
C VAL A 63 5.23 3.73 16.96
N VAL A 64 3.90 3.73 16.94
CA VAL A 64 3.08 2.86 16.09
C VAL A 64 3.05 3.39 14.65
N GLY A 65 3.06 2.48 13.68
CA GLY A 65 2.95 2.83 12.26
C GLY A 65 4.31 2.80 11.57
N TRP A 66 4.52 3.64 10.58
CA TRP A 66 5.76 3.69 9.81
C TRP A 66 6.78 4.60 10.49
N PRO A 67 8.06 4.19 10.61
CA PRO A 67 9.11 5.13 11.00
C PRO A 67 9.23 6.24 9.95
N GLU A 68 9.45 7.47 10.38
CA GLU A 68 9.79 8.60 9.51
C GLU A 68 11.16 8.44 8.85
#